data_AF-A0A6N3YZY5-F1
#
_entry.id   AF-A0A6N3YZY5-F1
#
_cell.length_a   1.000
_cell.length_b   1.000
_cell.length_c   1.000
_cell.angle_alpha   90.00
_cell.angle_beta   90.00
_cell.angle_gamma   90.00
#
_symmetry.space_group_name_H-M   'P 1'
#
loop_
_entity.id
_entity.type
_entity.pdbx_description
1 polymer ?
#
loop_
_entity_poly.entity_id
_entity_poly.type
_entity_poly.pdbx_seq_one_letter_code
_entity_poly.pdbx_strand_id
1 'polypeptide(L)'
;MKRLLVLAIFGILGGCSSTATPDMGSAKPVHYECEAGRNFDITFNNDDALLTLPKEEYVLKRAVSASGMKYVLNDGMPDVSSAIVFHGKGDEAMLELGRVVLKNCAVSE
;
A
#
# COMPACT_ATOMS: atom_id res chain seq x y z
N MET A 1 -9.92 -53.47 -32.67
CA MET A 1 -9.96 -52.04 -33.08
C MET A 1 -11.29 -51.49 -32.55
N LYS A 2 -11.44 -50.37 -31.84
CA LYS A 2 -10.62 -49.17 -31.62
C LYS A 2 -11.12 -48.51 -30.33
N ARG A 3 -10.19 -48.04 -29.50
CA ARG A 3 -10.43 -47.34 -28.23
C ARG A 3 -11.14 -46.00 -28.49
N LEU A 4 -12.09 -45.60 -27.64
CA LEU A 4 -12.48 -44.20 -27.50
C LEU A 4 -12.59 -43.88 -26.02
N LEU A 5 -11.55 -43.20 -25.55
CA LEU A 5 -11.34 -42.68 -24.22
C LEU A 5 -11.78 -41.21 -24.30
N VAL A 6 -12.92 -40.87 -23.71
CA VAL A 6 -13.43 -39.49 -23.68
C VAL A 6 -12.84 -38.82 -22.44
N LEU A 7 -11.77 -38.04 -22.66
CA LEU A 7 -11.11 -37.24 -21.65
C LEU A 7 -11.85 -35.90 -21.55
N ALA A 8 -12.70 -35.70 -20.54
CA ALA A 8 -13.29 -34.42 -20.23
C ALA A 8 -12.31 -33.59 -19.40
N ILE A 9 -11.59 -32.67 -20.05
CA ILE A 9 -10.71 -31.70 -19.39
C ILE A 9 -11.58 -30.50 -19.00
N PHE A 10 -12.00 -30.44 -17.75
CA PHE A 10 -12.51 -29.20 -17.14
C PHE A 10 -11.29 -28.35 -16.73
N GLY A 11 -10.92 -27.42 -17.62
CA GLY A 11 -9.93 -26.39 -17.31
C GLY A 11 -10.57 -25.34 -16.39
N ILE A 12 -10.28 -25.42 -15.10
CA ILE A 12 -10.60 -24.34 -14.16
C ILE A 12 -9.45 -23.32 -14.30
N LEU A 13 -9.66 -22.25 -15.07
CA LEU A 13 -8.76 -21.09 -15.04
C LEU A 13 -9.00 -20.34 -13.73
N GLY A 14 -8.33 -20.78 -12.65
CA GLY A 14 -8.16 -19.99 -11.45
C GLY A 14 -7.15 -18.87 -11.72
N GLY A 15 -7.62 -17.75 -12.24
CA GLY A 15 -6.82 -16.53 -12.32
C GLY A 15 -6.67 -15.92 -10.93
N CYS A 16 -5.65 -16.34 -10.18
CA CYS A 16 -5.18 -15.55 -9.04
C CYS A 16 -4.53 -14.29 -9.61
N SER A 17 -5.27 -13.19 -9.66
CA SER A 17 -4.67 -11.86 -9.83
C SER A 17 -3.93 -11.53 -8.54
N SER A 18 -2.71 -12.05 -8.40
CA SER A 18 -1.84 -11.74 -7.28
C SER A 18 -1.33 -10.31 -7.47
N THR A 19 -2.04 -9.33 -6.92
CA THR A 19 -1.44 -8.03 -6.60
C THR A 19 -0.26 -8.30 -5.68
N ALA A 20 0.95 -8.20 -6.22
CA ALA A 20 2.17 -8.54 -5.50
C ALA A 20 2.40 -7.51 -4.39
N THR A 21 2.01 -7.84 -3.16
CA THR A 21 2.44 -7.12 -1.96
C THR A 21 3.95 -7.34 -1.79
N PRO A 22 4.75 -6.28 -1.69
CA PRO A 22 6.19 -6.39 -1.48
C PRO A 22 6.48 -7.11 -0.17
N ASP A 23 7.55 -7.91 -0.18
CA ASP A 23 8.06 -8.54 1.04
C ASP A 23 8.62 -7.46 1.97
N MET A 24 7.94 -7.26 3.10
CA MET A 24 8.34 -6.33 4.15
C MET A 24 9.32 -6.97 5.16
N GLY A 25 9.65 -8.26 4.99
CA GLY A 25 10.57 -8.98 5.86
C GLY A 25 10.13 -8.96 7.32
N SER A 26 11.04 -8.54 8.21
CA SER A 26 10.79 -8.39 9.65
C SER A 26 10.42 -6.96 10.08
N ALA A 27 10.12 -6.07 9.12
CA ALA A 27 9.70 -4.71 9.43
C ALA A 27 8.40 -4.72 10.22
N LYS A 28 8.34 -3.91 11.28
CA LYS A 28 7.15 -3.78 12.11
C LYS A 28 6.26 -2.66 11.57
N PRO A 29 4.93 -2.83 11.61
CA PRO A 29 4.02 -1.74 11.31
C PRO A 29 4.16 -0.62 12.36
N VAL A 30 4.06 0.61 11.90
CA VAL A 30 4.01 1.83 12.71
C VAL A 30 2.58 2.35 12.68
N HIS A 31 1.98 2.49 13.86
CA HIS A 31 0.64 3.05 14.02
C HIS A 31 0.70 4.56 14.14
N TYR A 32 -0.07 5.27 13.32
CA TYR A 32 -0.21 6.72 13.39
C TYR A 32 -1.62 7.10 13.81
N GLU A 33 -1.73 7.91 14.87
CA GLU A 33 -2.98 8.58 15.23
C GLU A 33 -2.95 10.02 14.73
N CYS A 34 -4.03 10.45 14.10
CA CYS A 34 -4.21 11.76 13.48
C CYS A 34 -5.38 12.53 14.09
N GLU A 35 -5.55 13.77 13.66
CA GLU A 35 -6.72 14.58 14.02
C GLU A 35 -8.05 13.90 13.66
N ALA A 36 -9.07 14.27 14.43
CA ALA A 36 -10.44 13.76 14.32
C ALA A 36 -10.57 12.25 14.53
N GLY A 37 -9.64 11.65 15.30
CA GLY A 37 -9.68 10.23 15.68
C GLY A 37 -9.44 9.28 14.50
N ARG A 38 -8.76 9.76 13.45
CA ARG A 38 -8.37 8.92 12.31
C ARG A 38 -7.00 8.32 12.56
N ASN A 39 -6.76 7.15 12.00
CA ASN A 39 -5.49 6.47 12.12
C ASN A 39 -5.18 5.67 10.85
N PHE A 40 -3.93 5.24 10.73
CA PHE A 40 -3.47 4.31 9.71
C PHE A 40 -2.22 3.60 10.19
N ASP A 41 -1.98 2.43 9.61
CA ASP A 41 -0.74 1.68 9.82
C ASP A 41 0.14 1.80 8.58
N ILE A 42 1.45 1.90 8.80
CA ILE A 42 2.41 1.88 7.70
C ILE A 42 3.64 1.07 8.09
N THR A 43 4.04 0.15 7.22
CA THR A 43 5.27 -0.63 7.37
C THR A 43 6.31 -0.09 6.41
N PHE A 44 7.48 0.30 6.93
CA PHE A 44 8.55 0.86 6.11
C PHE A 44 9.59 -0.20 5.74
N ASN A 45 9.97 -0.19 4.47
CA ASN A 45 11.18 -0.81 3.93
C ASN A 45 12.05 0.29 3.31
N ASN A 46 13.30 0.00 2.96
CA ASN A 46 14.28 0.97 2.46
C ASN A 46 13.75 1.76 1.25
N ASP A 47 13.10 1.08 0.30
CA ASP A 47 12.62 1.67 -0.96
C ASP A 47 11.09 1.76 -1.07
N ASP A 48 10.39 1.05 -0.19
CA ASP A 48 8.94 0.85 -0.24
C ASP A 48 8.29 1.11 1.12
N ALA A 49 7.02 1.46 1.13
CA ALA A 49 6.20 1.45 2.32
C ALA A 49 4.86 0.77 2.02
N LEU A 50 4.42 -0.13 2.90
CA LEU A 50 3.09 -0.73 2.84
C LEU A 50 2.16 0.10 3.73
N LEU A 51 1.31 0.90 3.11
CA LEU A 51 0.24 1.61 3.80
C LEU A 51 -0.95 0.67 3.94
N THR A 52 -1.38 0.41 5.17
CA THR A 52 -2.54 -0.43 5.48
C THR A 52 -3.68 0.46 5.96
N LEU A 53 -4.73 0.57 5.15
CA LEU A 53 -5.99 1.22 5.51
C LEU A 53 -7.05 0.15 5.80
N PRO A 54 -8.17 0.48 6.48
CA PRO A 54 -9.18 -0.51 6.87
C PRO A 54 -9.79 -1.36 5.75
N LYS A 55 -9.65 -0.95 4.48
CA LYS A 55 -10.23 -1.63 3.32
C LYS A 55 -9.21 -2.12 2.30
N GLU A 56 -8.03 -1.51 2.26
CA GLU A 56 -7.09 -1.70 1.17
C GLU A 56 -5.66 -1.40 1.64
N GLU A 57 -4.72 -2.09 1.01
CA GLU A 57 -3.29 -1.89 1.21
C GLU A 57 -2.69 -1.25 -0.03
N TYR A 58 -1.81 -0.27 0.18
CA TYR A 58 -1.14 0.44 -0.90
C TYR A 58 0.36 0.33 -0.76
N VAL A 59 1.00 -0.01 -1.87
CA VAL A 59 2.46 -0.04 -1.97
C VAL A 59 2.93 1.32 -2.43
N LEU A 60 3.59 2.03 -1.55
CA LEU A 60 4.14 3.36 -1.81
C LEU A 60 5.63 3.25 -2.11
N LYS A 61 6.10 3.93 -3.14
CA LYS A 61 7.51 4.01 -3.51
C LYS A 61 8.15 5.24 -2.89
N ARG A 62 9.39 5.12 -2.41
CA ARG A 62 10.13 6.25 -1.87
C ARG A 62 10.37 7.30 -2.95
N ALA A 63 10.01 8.54 -2.66
CA ALA A 63 10.22 9.69 -3.53
C ALA A 63 11.29 10.63 -2.94
N VAL A 64 11.89 11.44 -3.81
CA VAL A 64 12.81 12.50 -3.36
C VAL A 64 12.04 13.48 -2.47
N SER A 65 12.61 13.76 -1.30
CA SER A 65 12.08 14.74 -0.34
C SER A 65 13.17 15.73 0.07
N ALA A 66 12.80 16.99 0.24
CA ALA A 66 13.70 18.01 0.77
C ALA A 66 13.96 17.84 2.27
N SER A 67 13.01 17.26 3.01
CA SER A 67 13.14 16.96 4.44
C SER A 67 12.30 15.74 4.81
N GLY A 68 12.82 14.93 5.73
CA GLY A 68 12.13 13.73 6.20
C GLY A 68 11.99 12.66 5.12
N MET A 69 10.87 11.95 5.16
CA MET A 69 10.55 10.83 4.28
C MET A 69 9.33 11.17 3.45
N LYS A 70 9.37 10.80 2.17
CA LYS A 70 8.21 10.92 1.27
C LYS A 70 8.04 9.61 0.53
N TYR A 71 6.81 9.08 0.55
CA TYR A 71 6.42 7.91 -0.22
C TYR A 71 5.17 8.25 -1.03
N VAL A 72 5.11 7.77 -2.27
CA VAL A 72 4.02 8.05 -3.21
C VAL A 72 3.53 6.75 -3.82
N LEU A 73 2.22 6.64 -4.06
CA LEU A 73 1.69 5.55 -4.88
C LEU A 73 2.23 5.71 -6.29
N ASN A 74 2.85 4.65 -6.81
CA ASN A 74 3.35 4.60 -8.18
C ASN A 74 2.60 3.51 -8.94
N ASP A 75 1.34 3.77 -9.24
CA ASP A 75 0.44 2.89 -10.00
C ASP A 75 0.43 3.23 -11.51
N GLY A 76 1.23 4.22 -11.93
CA GLY A 76 1.27 4.69 -13.32
C GLY A 76 -0.01 5.38 -13.78
N MET A 77 -0.97 5.67 -12.87
CA MET A 77 -2.19 6.39 -13.23
C MET A 77 -1.93 7.90 -13.26
N PRO A 78 -2.16 8.57 -14.41
CA PRO A 78 -1.88 10.00 -14.57
C PRO A 78 -2.88 10.92 -13.85
N ASP A 79 -3.94 10.38 -13.23
CA ASP A 79 -4.95 11.18 -12.55
C ASP A 79 -4.52 11.59 -11.13
N VAL A 80 -4.04 12.83 -11.06
CA VAL A 80 -3.58 13.57 -9.88
C VAL A 80 -4.63 13.74 -8.78
N SER A 81 -5.89 13.37 -9.02
CA SER A 81 -6.99 13.43 -8.03
C SER A 81 -6.99 12.28 -7.01
N SER A 82 -6.19 11.24 -7.25
CA SER A 82 -6.19 9.97 -6.50
C SER A 82 -4.81 9.57 -5.97
N ALA A 83 -3.81 10.45 -6.08
CA ALA A 83 -2.47 10.16 -5.60
C ALA A 83 -2.47 10.00 -4.08
N ILE A 84 -1.99 8.84 -3.61
CA ILE A 84 -1.70 8.63 -2.19
C ILE A 84 -0.26 9.09 -1.94
N VAL A 85 -0.10 10.00 -0.97
CA VAL A 85 1.20 10.55 -0.61
C VAL A 85 1.37 10.51 0.90
N PHE A 86 2.40 9.82 1.35
CA PHE A 86 2.84 9.85 2.74
C PHE A 86 4.01 10.82 2.90
N HIS A 87 3.91 11.68 3.90
CA HIS A 87 4.97 12.54 4.39
C HIS A 87 5.27 12.19 5.84
N GLY A 88 6.53 11.91 6.17
CA GLY A 88 6.96 11.62 7.53
C GLY A 88 8.16 12.46 7.94
N LYS A 89 8.24 12.84 9.21
CA LYS A 89 9.36 13.59 9.79
C LYS A 89 9.51 13.22 11.27
N GLY A 90 10.51 12.41 11.59
CA GLY A 90 10.62 11.84 12.94
C GLY A 90 9.38 11.00 13.24
N ASP A 91 8.72 11.32 14.35
CA ASP A 91 7.49 10.64 14.79
C ASP A 91 6.20 11.30 14.26
N GLU A 92 6.33 12.38 13.48
CA GLU A 92 5.18 13.08 12.90
C GLU A 92 4.94 12.64 11.45
N ALA A 93 3.68 12.64 11.02
CA ALA A 93 3.29 12.34 9.65
C ALA A 93 2.09 13.15 9.15
N MET A 94 1.94 13.14 7.83
CA MET A 94 0.77 13.58 7.10
C MET A 94 0.53 12.58 5.96
N LEU A 95 -0.73 12.17 5.79
CA LEU A 95 -1.14 11.26 4.73
C LEU A 95 -2.19 11.93 3.84
N GLU A 96 -1.87 12.06 2.56
CA GLU A 96 -2.79 12.54 1.52
C GLU A 96 -3.39 11.33 0.81
N LEU A 97 -4.73 11.27 0.79
CA LEU A 97 -5.54 10.25 0.13
C LEU A 97 -6.40 10.95 -0.94
N GLY A 98 -5.76 11.37 -2.03
CA GLY A 98 -6.39 12.20 -3.06
C GLY A 98 -6.90 13.53 -2.50
N ARG A 99 -8.20 13.64 -2.24
CA ARG A 99 -8.83 14.87 -1.70
C ARG A 99 -8.86 14.95 -0.18
N VAL A 100 -8.60 13.84 0.51
CA VAL A 100 -8.63 13.77 1.97
C VAL A 100 -7.21 13.87 2.49
N VAL A 101 -6.96 14.78 3.42
CA VAL A 101 -5.64 14.89 4.08
C VAL A 101 -5.80 14.56 5.55
N LEU A 102 -5.04 13.58 6.02
CA LEU A 102 -4.83 13.24 7.43
C LEU A 102 -3.63 14.04 7.90
N LYS A 103 -3.87 15.04 8.74
CA LYS A 103 -2.86 15.97 9.26
C LYS A 103 -2.59 15.70 10.73
N ASN A 104 -1.45 16.23 11.19
CA ASN A 104 -1.02 16.19 12.58
C ASN A 104 -1.06 14.77 13.13
N CYS A 105 -0.53 13.83 12.33
CA CYS A 105 -0.43 12.44 12.73
C CYS A 105 0.85 12.25 13.55
N ALA A 106 0.78 11.46 14.61
CA ALA A 106 1.93 11.10 15.42
C ALA A 106 1.96 9.59 15.65
N VAL A 107 3.17 9.03 15.80
CA VAL A 107 3.32 7.62 16.20
C VAL A 107 2.63 7.42 17.55
N SER A 108 1.75 6.42 17.61
CA SER A 108 1.15 5.96 18.86
C SER A 108 1.69 4.57 19.14
N GLU A 109 2.33 4.40 20.31
CA GLU A 109 2.87 3.13 20.80
C GLU A 109 1.77 2.17 21.30
#